data_AF-A0A382PR74-F1
#
_entry.id   AF-A0A382PR74-F1
#
_cell.length_a   1.000
_cell.length_b   1.000
_cell.length_c   1.000
_cell.angle_alpha   90.00
_cell.angle_beta   90.00
_cell.angle_gamma   90.00
#
_symmetry.space_group_name_H-M   'P 1'
#
loop_
_entity.id
_entity.type
_entity.pdbx_description
1 polymer ?
#
loop_
_entity_poly.entity_id
_entity_poly.type
_entity_poly.pdbx_seq_one_letter_code
_entity_poly.pdbx_strand_id
1 'polypeptide(L)'
;KTNLTDLVDGGLLIVDTNEFKQINLRKAGYSENPLEDGSLSAYQLVSVSITENNERALEGLELNAKERFLSRNFYALGLVLWLFNRPLATVERWATDKFSRNPVVLEANLRALRAGNAFAETTELFHQRYEVAPAEVAPGTYRHISGNEATALGLVAASQLADIPIFYASYPITPASDVLHELAKHRNFGVKTMQAEDEMAAVCAALGSSYAGSLGITGTSGPGLALKSEAINLAIMTELPLVVLDIQRAGPSTGMPTKTEQSDLLQAMYGRNGDSSVIIVAPATPGECFEMAIEAVRLALAYMTPVIYLSDGYLANGSSPWLIPSISNFPPISNHYQEV
;
A
#
# COMPACT_ATOMS: atom_id res chain seq x y z
N LYS A 1 18.99 17.09 2.99
CA LYS A 1 18.13 18.25 3.30
C LYS A 1 16.73 17.83 3.70
N THR A 2 15.96 17.18 2.82
CA THR A 2 14.55 16.86 3.04
C THR A 2 14.27 16.01 4.29
N ASN A 3 15.05 14.95 4.50
CA ASN A 3 14.78 13.98 5.57
C ASN A 3 15.67 14.18 6.81
N LEU A 4 16.49 15.25 6.85
CA LEU A 4 17.39 15.46 8.00
C LEU A 4 16.59 15.75 9.27
N THR A 5 15.49 16.48 9.16
CA THR A 5 14.60 16.80 10.28
C THR A 5 13.81 15.60 10.80
N ASP A 6 13.78 14.48 10.07
CA ASP A 6 13.13 13.25 10.53
C ASP A 6 14.02 12.49 11.54
N LEU A 7 15.31 12.84 11.60
CA LEU A 7 16.28 12.25 12.49
C LEU A 7 16.42 13.09 13.76
N VAL A 8 16.32 12.45 14.93
CA VAL A 8 16.57 13.11 16.22
C VAL A 8 18.04 13.51 16.36
N ASP A 9 18.31 14.52 17.19
CA ASP A 9 19.68 14.90 17.56
C ASP A 9 20.44 13.68 18.10
N GLY A 10 21.68 13.51 17.65
CA GLY A 10 22.51 12.33 17.93
C GLY A 10 22.13 11.08 17.14
N GLY A 11 21.13 11.14 16.27
CA GLY A 11 20.74 10.04 15.40
C GLY A 11 21.82 9.67 14.38
N LEU A 12 21.78 8.42 13.92
CA LEU A 12 22.75 7.87 12.98
C LEU A 12 22.42 8.27 11.53
N LEU A 13 23.35 8.92 10.86
CA LEU A 13 23.25 9.34 9.46
C LEU A 13 24.29 8.59 8.63
N ILE A 14 23.85 7.57 7.87
CA ILE A 14 24.71 6.83 6.93
C ILE A 14 24.60 7.48 5.56
N VAL A 15 25.74 7.85 4.97
CA VAL A 15 25.79 8.53 3.66
C VAL A 15 26.68 7.81 2.67
N ASP A 16 26.25 7.78 1.40
CA ASP A 16 27.10 7.36 0.29
C ASP A 16 27.93 8.56 -0.20
N THR A 17 29.21 8.60 0.16
CA THR A 17 30.12 9.71 -0.21
C THR A 17 30.24 9.88 -1.72
N ASN A 18 30.06 8.80 -2.50
CA ASN A 18 30.13 8.86 -3.95
C ASN A 18 28.98 9.68 -4.57
N GLU A 19 27.90 9.94 -3.83
CA GLU A 19 26.74 10.72 -4.31
C GLU A 19 26.83 12.22 -4.00
N PHE A 20 27.82 12.69 -3.23
CA PHE A 20 28.00 14.11 -2.87
C PHE A 20 28.75 14.90 -3.97
N LYS A 21 28.40 14.62 -5.23
CA LYS A 21 28.91 15.33 -6.40
C LYS A 21 28.23 16.68 -6.54
N GLN A 22 28.94 17.68 -7.07
CA GLN A 22 28.45 19.05 -7.26
C GLN A 22 27.09 19.14 -7.99
N ILE A 23 26.83 18.25 -8.96
CA ILE A 23 25.56 18.19 -9.68
C ILE A 23 24.41 17.72 -8.78
N ASN A 24 24.65 16.75 -7.91
CA ASN A 24 23.65 16.22 -6.99
C ASN A 24 23.36 17.20 -5.86
N LEU A 25 24.40 17.87 -5.33
CA LEU A 25 24.27 18.93 -4.33
C LEU A 25 23.40 20.09 -4.85
N ARG A 26 23.65 20.55 -6.09
CA ARG A 26 22.82 21.56 -6.74
C ARG A 26 21.36 21.13 -6.88
N LYS A 27 21.10 19.89 -7.31
CA LYS A 27 19.74 19.32 -7.41
C LYS A 27 19.06 19.24 -6.04
N ALA A 28 19.82 18.96 -4.98
CA ALA A 28 19.34 18.88 -3.61
C ALA A 28 19.23 20.25 -2.91
N GLY A 29 19.57 21.35 -3.59
CA GLY A 29 19.50 22.70 -3.04
C GLY A 29 20.55 23.01 -1.97
N TYR A 30 21.74 22.40 -2.10
CA TYR A 30 22.93 22.70 -1.31
C TYR A 30 23.89 23.61 -2.10
N SER A 31 24.38 24.66 -1.44
CA SER A 31 25.43 25.55 -1.97
C SER A 31 26.84 24.97 -1.78
N GLU A 32 27.05 24.28 -0.66
CA GLU A 32 28.32 23.67 -0.26
C GLU A 32 28.10 22.20 0.15
N ASN A 33 29.17 21.44 0.31
CA ASN A 33 29.08 20.04 0.72
C ASN A 33 28.73 19.95 2.21
N PRO A 34 27.55 19.44 2.61
CA PRO A 34 27.17 19.36 4.02
C PRO A 34 28.03 18.39 4.84
N LEU A 35 28.83 17.54 4.18
CA LEU A 35 29.80 16.67 4.85
C LEU A 35 31.03 17.46 5.36
N GLU A 36 31.24 18.68 4.89
CA GLU A 36 32.45 19.48 5.14
C GLU A 36 32.17 20.80 5.85
N ASP A 37 30.93 21.31 5.81
CA ASP A 37 30.55 22.63 6.35
C ASP A 37 30.16 22.62 7.84
N GLY A 38 30.19 21.45 8.49
CA GLY A 38 29.81 21.28 9.90
C GLY A 38 28.31 21.30 10.18
N SER A 39 27.45 21.45 9.16
CA SER A 39 25.99 21.49 9.30
C SER A 39 25.37 20.17 9.80
N LEU A 40 26.12 19.06 9.70
CA LEU A 40 25.70 17.74 10.17
C LEU A 40 26.24 17.38 11.56
N SER A 41 26.86 18.32 12.28
CA SER A 41 27.46 18.10 13.60
C SER A 41 26.48 17.62 14.68
N ALA A 42 25.17 17.84 14.49
CA ALA A 42 24.14 17.33 15.38
C ALA A 42 23.91 15.80 15.26
N TYR A 43 24.47 15.13 14.26
CA TYR A 43 24.22 13.72 13.96
C TYR A 43 25.49 12.88 14.08
N GLN A 44 25.31 11.56 14.30
CA GLN A 44 26.40 10.59 14.16
C GLN A 44 26.59 10.27 12.68
N LEU A 45 27.54 10.95 12.03
CA LEU A 45 27.80 10.79 10.60
C LEU A 45 28.68 9.57 10.31
N VAL A 46 28.16 8.63 9.53
CA VAL A 46 28.90 7.48 8.99
C VAL A 46 29.00 7.62 7.48
N SER A 47 30.19 8.00 7.02
CA SER A 47 30.52 8.21 5.61
C SER A 47 31.07 6.94 4.99
N VAL A 48 30.37 6.38 4.01
CA VAL A 48 30.74 5.14 3.32
C VAL A 48 30.79 5.37 1.82
N SER A 49 31.80 4.85 1.13
CA SER A 49 31.83 4.81 -0.34
C SER A 49 30.98 3.65 -0.87
N ILE A 50 29.66 3.70 -0.63
CA ILE A 50 28.74 2.58 -0.90
C ILE A 50 28.77 2.20 -2.38
N THR A 51 28.76 3.19 -3.28
CA THR A 51 28.79 2.94 -4.73
C THR A 51 30.05 2.21 -5.15
N GLU A 52 31.22 2.74 -4.77
CA GLU A 52 32.51 2.20 -5.17
C GLU A 52 32.76 0.82 -4.56
N ASN A 53 32.46 0.65 -3.26
CA ASN A 53 32.61 -0.64 -2.60
C ASN A 53 31.66 -1.69 -3.19
N ASN A 54 30.45 -1.30 -3.58
CA ASN A 54 29.53 -2.17 -4.29
C ASN A 54 30.09 -2.56 -5.66
N GLU A 55 30.59 -1.61 -6.46
CA GLU A 55 31.18 -1.91 -7.76
C GLU A 55 32.37 -2.88 -7.66
N ARG A 56 33.24 -2.69 -6.67
CA ARG A 56 34.36 -3.60 -6.35
C ARG A 56 33.88 -5.01 -5.98
N ALA A 57 32.82 -5.12 -5.18
CA ALA A 57 32.24 -6.42 -4.80
C ALA A 57 31.66 -7.19 -6.01
N LEU A 58 31.36 -6.50 -7.10
CA LEU A 58 30.77 -7.05 -8.33
C LEU A 58 31.80 -7.24 -9.45
N GLU A 59 33.09 -7.04 -9.18
CA GLU A 59 34.16 -7.30 -10.15
C GLU A 59 34.09 -8.75 -10.67
N GLY A 60 34.31 -8.89 -11.98
CA GLY A 60 34.23 -10.19 -12.67
C GLY A 60 32.83 -10.68 -13.03
N LEU A 61 31.75 -10.00 -12.64
CA LEU A 61 30.39 -10.31 -13.12
C LEU A 61 30.08 -9.57 -14.43
N GLU A 62 29.37 -10.24 -15.35
CA GLU A 62 28.91 -9.66 -16.62
C GLU A 62 27.65 -8.80 -16.42
N LEU A 63 27.82 -7.64 -15.77
CA LEU A 63 26.75 -6.68 -15.49
C LEU A 63 27.00 -5.36 -16.21
N ASN A 64 25.94 -4.76 -16.76
CA ASN A 64 25.99 -3.40 -17.27
C ASN A 64 25.99 -2.37 -16.11
N ALA A 65 26.31 -1.10 -16.42
CA ALA A 65 26.42 -0.04 -15.42
C ALA A 65 25.11 0.20 -14.63
N LYS A 66 23.95 0.04 -15.28
CA LYS A 66 22.64 0.20 -14.63
C LYS A 66 22.39 -0.93 -13.62
N GLU A 67 22.72 -2.16 -13.96
CA GLU A 67 22.55 -3.31 -13.07
C GLU A 67 23.47 -3.21 -11.84
N ARG A 68 24.73 -2.82 -12.05
CA ARG A 68 25.67 -2.52 -10.94
C ARG A 68 25.11 -1.44 -10.03
N PHE A 69 24.63 -0.33 -10.60
CA PHE A 69 24.04 0.76 -9.83
C PHE A 69 22.81 0.31 -9.02
N LEU A 70 21.94 -0.51 -9.61
CA LEU A 70 20.72 -0.98 -8.94
C LEU A 70 21.00 -1.91 -7.76
N SER A 71 22.09 -2.69 -7.78
CA SER A 71 22.47 -3.60 -6.69
C SER A 71 22.99 -2.91 -5.42
N ARG A 72 23.28 -1.60 -5.49
CA ARG A 72 23.77 -0.81 -4.34
C ARG A 72 22.78 -0.81 -3.16
N ASN A 73 21.50 -0.99 -3.43
CA ASN A 73 20.49 -1.16 -2.39
C ASN A 73 20.74 -2.41 -1.52
N PHE A 74 21.26 -3.51 -2.08
CA PHE A 74 21.62 -4.72 -1.35
C PHE A 74 22.87 -4.49 -0.50
N TYR A 75 23.84 -3.72 -0.99
CA TYR A 75 24.98 -3.31 -0.17
C TYR A 75 24.54 -2.50 1.05
N ALA A 76 23.69 -1.48 0.84
CA ALA A 76 23.10 -0.71 1.92
C ALA A 76 22.28 -1.58 2.87
N LEU A 77 21.49 -2.53 2.35
CA LEU A 77 20.75 -3.49 3.15
C LEU A 77 21.68 -4.37 4.01
N GLY A 78 22.82 -4.81 3.47
CA GLY A 78 23.82 -5.58 4.21
C GLY A 78 24.39 -4.82 5.41
N LEU A 79 24.72 -3.54 5.22
CA LEU A 79 25.13 -2.63 6.29
C LEU A 79 24.04 -2.52 7.37
N VAL A 80 22.79 -2.29 6.97
CA VAL A 80 21.65 -2.12 7.88
C VAL A 80 21.34 -3.41 8.64
N LEU A 81 21.40 -4.57 7.99
CA LEU A 81 21.19 -5.86 8.66
C LEU A 81 22.23 -6.10 9.75
N TRP A 82 23.50 -5.74 9.49
CA TRP A 82 24.54 -5.81 10.50
C TRP A 82 24.24 -4.88 11.69
N LEU A 83 23.83 -3.63 11.40
CA LEU A 83 23.52 -2.61 12.41
C LEU A 83 22.40 -3.07 13.36
N PHE A 84 21.40 -3.78 12.83
CA PHE A 84 20.27 -4.31 13.60
C PHE A 84 20.44 -5.77 14.05
N ASN A 85 21.66 -6.32 13.97
CA ASN A 85 21.97 -7.71 14.32
C ASN A 85 21.02 -8.74 13.68
N ARG A 86 20.65 -8.53 12.42
CA ARG A 86 19.74 -9.40 11.66
C ARG A 86 20.51 -10.39 10.79
N PRO A 87 20.07 -11.67 10.73
CA PRO A 87 20.75 -12.69 9.93
C PRO A 87 20.56 -12.43 8.42
N LEU A 88 21.64 -12.60 7.65
CA LEU A 88 21.60 -12.47 6.19
C LEU A 88 20.73 -13.54 5.52
N ALA A 89 20.70 -14.76 6.09
CA ALA A 89 20.06 -15.93 5.49
C ALA A 89 18.60 -15.71 5.06
N THR A 90 17.84 -14.91 5.80
CA THR A 90 16.45 -14.57 5.45
C THR A 90 16.38 -13.78 4.14
N VAL A 91 17.25 -12.78 3.98
CA VAL A 91 17.30 -11.96 2.77
C VAL A 91 17.92 -12.71 1.61
N GLU A 92 18.93 -13.56 1.86
CA GLU A 92 19.54 -14.40 0.83
C GLU A 92 18.53 -15.38 0.22
N ARG A 93 17.71 -16.04 1.05
CA ARG A 93 16.63 -16.92 0.58
C ARG A 93 15.61 -16.15 -0.25
N TRP A 94 15.13 -15.01 0.24
CA TRP A 94 14.19 -14.16 -0.50
C TRP A 94 14.77 -13.67 -1.84
N ALA A 95 16.03 -13.24 -1.85
CA ALA A 95 16.71 -12.80 -3.07
C ALA A 95 16.82 -13.97 -4.08
N THR A 96 17.13 -15.16 -3.60
CA THR A 96 17.20 -16.39 -4.41
C THR A 96 15.86 -16.68 -5.06
N ASP A 97 14.76 -16.65 -4.30
CA ASP A 97 13.42 -16.91 -4.82
C ASP A 97 13.03 -15.85 -5.88
N LYS A 98 13.28 -14.57 -5.58
CA LYS A 98 12.88 -13.43 -6.42
C LYS A 98 13.70 -13.32 -7.72
N PHE A 99 15.01 -13.55 -7.66
CA PHE A 99 15.93 -13.32 -8.78
C PHE A 99 16.43 -14.61 -9.44
N SER A 100 15.90 -15.78 -9.06
CA SER A 100 16.24 -17.09 -9.63
C SER A 100 16.26 -17.14 -11.16
N ARG A 101 15.41 -16.36 -11.83
CA ARG A 101 15.33 -16.28 -13.31
C ARG A 101 16.51 -15.57 -13.96
N ASN A 102 17.29 -14.78 -13.21
CA ASN A 102 18.49 -14.11 -13.70
C ASN A 102 19.66 -14.38 -12.72
N PRO A 103 20.41 -15.48 -12.94
CA PRO A 103 21.47 -15.92 -12.04
C PRO A 103 22.57 -14.87 -11.83
N VAL A 104 22.89 -14.06 -12.85
CA VAL A 104 23.95 -13.03 -12.75
C VAL A 104 23.49 -11.91 -11.82
N VAL A 105 22.23 -11.46 -11.94
CA VAL A 105 21.66 -10.45 -11.03
C VAL A 105 21.47 -11.01 -9.61
N LEU A 106 21.09 -12.27 -9.47
CA LEU A 106 21.02 -12.93 -8.17
C LEU A 106 22.40 -12.92 -7.49
N GLU A 107 23.42 -13.41 -8.18
CA GLU A 107 24.80 -13.43 -7.67
C GLU A 107 25.29 -12.02 -7.30
N ALA A 108 24.97 -11.02 -8.14
CA ALA A 108 25.30 -9.62 -7.88
C ALA A 108 24.69 -9.13 -6.55
N ASN A 109 23.38 -9.33 -6.36
CA ASN A 109 22.68 -8.91 -5.17
C ASN A 109 23.19 -9.64 -3.90
N LEU A 110 23.50 -10.93 -4.00
CA LEU A 110 24.07 -11.69 -2.88
C LEU A 110 25.49 -11.22 -2.53
N ARG A 111 26.34 -10.93 -3.51
CA ARG A 111 27.69 -10.37 -3.28
C ARG A 111 27.61 -8.99 -2.65
N ALA A 112 26.76 -8.10 -3.20
CA ALA A 112 26.54 -6.77 -2.65
C ALA A 112 26.08 -6.84 -1.18
N LEU A 113 25.09 -7.69 -0.88
CA LEU A 113 24.58 -7.91 0.47
C LEU A 113 25.68 -8.33 1.46
N ARG A 114 26.44 -9.36 1.09
CA ARG A 114 27.53 -9.91 1.92
C ARG A 114 28.65 -8.89 2.10
N ALA A 115 29.02 -8.18 1.03
CA ALA A 115 30.06 -7.15 1.07
C ALA A 115 29.68 -5.98 1.99
N GLY A 116 28.42 -5.52 1.94
CA GLY A 116 27.92 -4.51 2.86
C GLY A 116 27.98 -4.97 4.32
N ASN A 117 27.54 -6.20 4.60
CA ASN A 117 27.60 -6.75 5.96
C ASN A 117 29.04 -6.90 6.48
N ALA A 118 29.95 -7.45 5.65
CA ALA A 118 31.36 -7.61 5.99
C ALA A 118 32.07 -6.27 6.18
N PHE A 119 31.71 -5.25 5.39
CA PHE A 119 32.23 -3.89 5.58
C PHE A 119 31.83 -3.33 6.94
N ALA A 120 30.56 -3.46 7.35
CA ALA A 120 30.12 -3.00 8.66
C ALA A 120 30.84 -3.74 9.80
N GLU A 121 31.09 -5.04 9.64
CA GLU A 121 31.80 -5.85 10.63
C GLU A 121 33.27 -5.44 10.82
N THR A 122 33.94 -5.03 9.75
CA THR A 122 35.40 -4.82 9.76
C THR A 122 35.84 -3.39 9.98
N THR A 123 34.97 -2.41 9.72
CA THR A 123 35.40 -1.00 9.69
C THR A 123 35.26 -0.26 11.01
N GLU A 124 34.64 -0.87 12.03
CA GLU A 124 34.38 -0.26 13.36
C GLU A 124 33.72 1.14 13.31
N LEU A 125 33.12 1.51 12.16
CA LEU A 125 32.53 2.84 11.92
C LEU A 125 31.23 3.07 12.70
N PHE A 126 30.67 2.01 13.29
CA PHE A 126 29.42 2.05 14.02
C PHE A 126 29.69 1.86 15.51
N HIS A 127 29.34 2.86 16.33
CA HIS A 127 29.56 2.82 17.77
C HIS A 127 28.57 1.91 18.52
N GLN A 128 27.43 1.57 17.91
CA GLN A 128 26.38 0.78 18.55
C GLN A 128 25.76 -0.21 17.56
N ARG A 129 25.36 -1.38 18.07
CA ARG A 129 24.47 -2.32 17.39
C ARG A 129 23.14 -2.33 18.13
N TYR A 130 22.05 -2.40 17.37
CA TYR A 130 20.70 -2.46 17.92
C TYR A 130 20.17 -3.88 17.82
N GLU A 131 19.81 -4.50 18.93
CA GLU A 131 19.14 -5.80 18.91
C GLU A 131 17.63 -5.58 18.99
N VAL A 132 16.92 -5.98 17.93
CA VAL A 132 15.46 -5.94 17.90
C VAL A 132 14.95 -7.33 18.25
N ALA A 133 14.43 -7.48 19.46
CA ALA A 133 13.85 -8.74 19.91
C ALA A 133 12.76 -9.25 18.95
N PRO A 134 12.60 -10.58 18.78
CA PRO A 134 11.47 -11.13 18.05
C PRO A 134 10.14 -10.61 18.63
N ALA A 135 9.20 -10.24 17.76
CA ALA A 135 7.87 -9.85 18.19
C ALA A 135 7.08 -11.06 18.69
N GLU A 136 6.33 -10.92 19.78
CA GLU A 136 5.34 -11.90 20.20
C GLU A 136 4.12 -11.79 19.27
N VAL A 137 3.97 -12.77 18.37
CA VAL A 137 2.87 -12.84 17.41
C VAL A 137 2.10 -14.14 17.58
N ALA A 138 0.79 -14.10 17.34
CA ALA A 138 -0.03 -15.30 17.39
C ALA A 138 0.47 -16.33 16.35
N PRO A 139 0.55 -17.62 16.68
CA PRO A 139 0.94 -18.65 15.72
C PRO A 139 -0.03 -18.70 14.52
N GLY A 140 0.50 -18.80 13.30
CA GLY A 140 -0.32 -18.94 12.10
C GLY A 140 0.42 -18.61 10.82
N THR A 141 -0.31 -18.63 9.70
CA THR A 141 0.24 -18.24 8.40
C THR A 141 0.01 -16.76 8.18
N TYR A 142 1.11 -16.01 8.07
CA TYR A 142 1.08 -14.59 7.78
C TYR A 142 1.42 -14.33 6.33
N ARG A 143 0.79 -13.31 5.78
CA ARG A 143 1.23 -12.68 4.54
C ARG A 143 1.36 -11.19 4.75
N HIS A 144 2.17 -10.58 3.90
CA HIS A 144 2.11 -9.13 3.71
C HIS A 144 0.85 -8.80 2.92
N ILE A 145 0.17 -7.71 3.31
CA ILE A 145 -1.02 -7.22 2.62
C ILE A 145 -1.08 -5.70 2.70
N SER A 146 -1.50 -5.06 1.61
CA SER A 146 -1.87 -3.63 1.62
C SER A 146 -3.37 -3.46 1.87
N GLY A 147 -3.80 -2.26 2.28
CA GLY A 147 -5.22 -2.01 2.55
C GLY A 147 -6.11 -2.18 1.32
N ASN A 148 -5.63 -1.77 0.13
CA ASN A 148 -6.39 -1.97 -1.11
C ASN A 148 -6.51 -3.45 -1.49
N GLU A 149 -5.43 -4.22 -1.33
CA GLU A 149 -5.45 -5.67 -1.57
C GLU A 149 -6.39 -6.37 -0.57
N ALA A 150 -6.30 -6.01 0.71
CA ALA A 150 -7.18 -6.52 1.76
C ALA A 150 -8.65 -6.19 1.49
N THR A 151 -8.96 -4.96 1.07
CA THR A 151 -10.32 -4.54 0.68
C THR A 151 -10.84 -5.42 -0.47
N ALA A 152 -10.07 -5.59 -1.54
CA ALA A 152 -10.46 -6.41 -2.68
C ALA A 152 -10.71 -7.88 -2.28
N LEU A 153 -9.83 -8.48 -1.48
CA LEU A 153 -10.01 -9.85 -0.97
C LEU A 153 -11.21 -9.96 -0.03
N GLY A 154 -11.47 -8.93 0.79
CA GLY A 154 -12.64 -8.86 1.67
C GLY A 154 -13.95 -8.84 0.88
N LEU A 155 -14.00 -8.10 -0.23
CA LEU A 155 -15.17 -8.10 -1.13
C LEU A 155 -15.39 -9.47 -1.79
N VAL A 156 -14.30 -10.16 -2.19
CA VAL A 156 -14.39 -11.53 -2.71
C VAL A 156 -14.89 -12.49 -1.65
N ALA A 157 -14.37 -12.40 -0.42
CA ALA A 157 -14.83 -13.22 0.70
C ALA A 157 -16.31 -12.96 1.00
N ALA A 158 -16.74 -11.70 1.01
CA ALA A 158 -18.12 -11.31 1.24
C ALA A 158 -19.06 -11.86 0.16
N SER A 159 -18.65 -11.81 -1.11
CA SER A 159 -19.36 -12.43 -2.24
C SER A 159 -19.63 -13.92 -2.00
N GLN A 160 -18.62 -14.66 -1.51
CA GLN A 160 -18.77 -16.09 -1.20
C GLN A 160 -19.64 -16.33 0.04
N LEU A 161 -19.49 -15.51 1.09
CA LEU A 161 -20.30 -15.61 2.32
C LEU A 161 -21.78 -15.27 2.07
N ALA A 162 -22.05 -14.42 1.08
CA ALA A 162 -23.38 -13.98 0.69
C ALA A 162 -23.97 -14.79 -0.48
N ASP A 163 -23.22 -15.71 -1.08
CA ASP A 163 -23.60 -16.43 -2.32
C ASP A 163 -24.18 -15.51 -3.41
N ILE A 164 -23.54 -14.37 -3.65
CA ILE A 164 -23.95 -13.38 -4.64
C ILE A 164 -22.74 -12.88 -5.44
N PRO A 165 -22.79 -12.88 -6.78
CA PRO A 165 -21.72 -12.33 -7.59
C PRO A 165 -21.57 -10.83 -7.34
N ILE A 166 -20.33 -10.32 -7.42
CA ILE A 166 -20.04 -8.89 -7.32
C ILE A 166 -19.71 -8.29 -8.69
N PHE A 167 -20.21 -7.10 -8.94
CA PHE A 167 -19.87 -6.28 -10.09
C PHE A 167 -19.23 -4.98 -9.60
N TYR A 168 -17.94 -4.82 -9.90
CA TYR A 168 -17.17 -3.65 -9.53
C TYR A 168 -16.99 -2.73 -10.74
N ALA A 169 -17.50 -1.51 -10.66
CA ALA A 169 -17.32 -0.49 -11.69
C ALA A 169 -16.64 0.76 -11.13
N SER A 170 -15.59 1.24 -11.78
CA SER A 170 -14.86 2.44 -11.33
C SER A 170 -14.27 3.22 -12.50
N TYR A 171 -14.04 4.51 -12.28
CA TYR A 171 -13.16 5.32 -13.11
C TYR A 171 -11.76 5.38 -12.45
N PRO A 172 -10.65 5.31 -13.20
CA PRO A 172 -9.32 5.31 -12.61
C PRO A 172 -9.03 6.60 -11.82
N ILE A 173 -8.78 6.45 -10.52
CA ILE A 173 -8.42 7.56 -9.63
C ILE A 173 -7.46 7.07 -8.54
N THR A 174 -6.34 7.78 -8.35
CA THR A 174 -5.41 7.51 -7.25
C THR A 174 -6.05 7.91 -5.91
N PRO A 175 -5.99 7.10 -4.85
CA PRO A 175 -5.30 5.81 -4.71
C PRO A 175 -6.22 4.56 -4.86
N ALA A 176 -7.43 4.69 -5.41
CA ALA A 176 -8.42 3.61 -5.46
C ALA A 176 -8.24 2.60 -6.61
N SER A 177 -7.53 2.96 -7.69
CA SER A 177 -7.40 2.12 -8.90
C SER A 177 -6.87 0.70 -8.64
N ASP A 178 -6.05 0.50 -7.61
CA ASP A 178 -5.47 -0.82 -7.31
C ASP A 178 -6.51 -1.84 -6.86
N VAL A 179 -7.66 -1.41 -6.33
CA VAL A 179 -8.77 -2.31 -6.01
C VAL A 179 -9.30 -2.98 -7.28
N LEU A 180 -9.43 -2.23 -8.39
CA LEU A 180 -9.83 -2.80 -9.68
C LEU A 180 -8.80 -3.81 -10.17
N HIS A 181 -7.51 -3.43 -10.11
CA HIS A 181 -6.41 -4.30 -10.56
C HIS A 181 -6.38 -5.63 -9.79
N GLU A 182 -6.65 -5.59 -8.48
CA GLU A 182 -6.70 -6.79 -7.66
C GLU A 182 -7.95 -7.63 -7.96
N LEU A 183 -9.15 -7.03 -7.95
CA LEU A 183 -10.41 -7.73 -8.25
C LEU A 183 -10.41 -8.38 -9.64
N ALA A 184 -9.78 -7.76 -10.63
CA ALA A 184 -9.70 -8.28 -11.99
C ALA A 184 -8.96 -9.63 -12.10
N LYS A 185 -8.13 -9.99 -11.10
CA LYS A 185 -7.43 -11.28 -11.00
C LYS A 185 -8.34 -12.40 -10.50
N HIS A 186 -9.46 -12.07 -9.84
CA HIS A 186 -10.32 -13.00 -9.09
C HIS A 186 -11.63 -13.35 -9.83
N ARG A 187 -11.63 -13.32 -11.16
CA ARG A 187 -12.81 -13.64 -12.01
C ARG A 187 -13.37 -15.04 -11.78
N ASN A 188 -12.52 -15.96 -11.33
CA ASN A 188 -12.89 -17.33 -10.95
C ASN A 188 -13.84 -17.40 -9.75
N PHE A 189 -13.98 -16.31 -8.98
CA PHE A 189 -14.94 -16.18 -7.88
C PHE A 189 -16.21 -15.41 -8.28
N GLY A 190 -16.54 -15.36 -9.56
CA GLY A 190 -17.74 -14.66 -10.06
C GLY A 190 -17.62 -13.13 -10.07
N VAL A 191 -16.41 -12.60 -9.87
CA VAL A 191 -16.13 -11.16 -9.90
C VAL A 191 -16.16 -10.65 -11.35
N LYS A 192 -16.95 -9.60 -11.58
CA LYS A 192 -16.93 -8.83 -12.83
C LYS A 192 -16.42 -7.42 -12.56
N THR A 193 -15.52 -6.92 -13.40
CA THR A 193 -14.96 -5.57 -13.27
C THR A 193 -15.21 -4.77 -14.55
N MET A 194 -15.58 -3.51 -14.41
CA MET A 194 -15.73 -2.55 -15.50
C MET A 194 -14.94 -1.27 -15.21
N GLN A 195 -14.14 -0.83 -16.17
CA GLN A 195 -13.60 0.52 -16.17
C GLN A 195 -14.56 1.40 -16.96
N ALA A 196 -15.16 2.39 -16.31
CA ALA A 196 -16.08 3.33 -16.94
C ALA A 196 -15.35 4.57 -17.50
N GLU A 197 -16.07 5.37 -18.28
CA GLU A 197 -15.63 6.62 -18.87
C GLU A 197 -15.51 7.76 -17.85
N ASP A 198 -16.32 7.74 -16.79
CA ASP A 198 -16.31 8.69 -15.68
C ASP A 198 -16.94 8.08 -14.40
N GLU A 199 -16.92 8.83 -13.30
CA GLU A 199 -17.44 8.40 -12.02
C GLU A 199 -18.96 8.23 -11.99
N MET A 200 -19.72 8.97 -12.81
CA MET A 200 -21.17 8.88 -12.89
C MET A 200 -21.58 7.57 -13.58
N ALA A 201 -20.99 7.28 -14.74
CA ALA A 201 -21.17 6.02 -15.46
C ALA A 201 -20.78 4.83 -14.59
N ALA A 202 -19.66 4.92 -13.85
CA ALA A 202 -19.23 3.86 -12.93
C ALA A 202 -20.27 3.54 -11.85
N VAL A 203 -20.81 4.54 -11.15
CA VAL A 203 -21.80 4.29 -10.09
C VAL A 203 -23.14 3.84 -10.64
N CYS A 204 -23.58 4.39 -11.77
CA CYS A 204 -24.81 3.95 -12.43
C CYS A 204 -24.72 2.51 -12.93
N ALA A 205 -23.57 2.08 -13.46
CA ALA A 205 -23.35 0.69 -13.85
C ALA A 205 -23.34 -0.26 -12.64
N ALA A 206 -22.69 0.13 -11.54
CA ALA A 206 -22.72 -0.62 -10.29
C ALA A 206 -24.15 -0.77 -9.74
N LEU A 207 -24.91 0.33 -9.69
CA LEU A 207 -26.28 0.32 -9.24
C LEU A 207 -27.20 -0.51 -10.15
N GLY A 208 -27.04 -0.38 -11.48
CA GLY A 208 -27.76 -1.21 -12.44
C GLY A 208 -27.46 -2.70 -12.29
N SER A 209 -26.21 -3.05 -11.96
CA SER A 209 -25.87 -4.44 -11.63
C SER A 209 -26.50 -4.90 -10.32
N SER A 210 -26.74 -3.99 -9.38
CA SER A 210 -27.48 -4.26 -8.15
C SER A 210 -28.91 -4.64 -8.49
N TYR A 211 -29.61 -3.79 -9.22
CA TYR A 211 -30.95 -4.10 -9.73
C TYR A 211 -31.05 -5.44 -10.49
N ALA A 212 -29.99 -5.83 -11.23
CA ALA A 212 -29.95 -7.08 -11.99
C ALA A 212 -29.64 -8.35 -11.15
N GLY A 213 -29.51 -8.25 -9.83
CA GLY A 213 -29.32 -9.39 -8.93
C GLY A 213 -27.87 -9.75 -8.57
N SER A 214 -26.91 -8.90 -8.90
CA SER A 214 -25.53 -8.98 -8.37
C SER A 214 -25.35 -7.91 -7.29
N LEU A 215 -24.27 -7.93 -6.51
CA LEU A 215 -23.94 -6.79 -5.65
C LEU A 215 -23.10 -5.77 -6.41
N GLY A 216 -23.61 -4.55 -6.58
CA GLY A 216 -22.89 -3.44 -7.18
C GLY A 216 -21.89 -2.80 -6.22
N ILE A 217 -20.68 -2.59 -6.70
CA ILE A 217 -19.60 -1.95 -5.96
C ILE A 217 -18.93 -0.91 -6.86
N THR A 218 -18.58 0.25 -6.32
CA THR A 218 -17.81 1.26 -7.05
C THR A 218 -16.71 1.85 -6.17
N GLY A 219 -15.53 2.09 -6.74
CA GLY A 219 -14.42 2.71 -6.02
C GLY A 219 -14.08 4.10 -6.54
N THR A 220 -13.64 4.96 -5.63
CA THR A 220 -13.36 6.37 -5.88
C THR A 220 -12.50 7.02 -4.79
N SER A 221 -12.36 8.34 -4.85
CA SER A 221 -11.81 9.23 -3.82
C SER A 221 -12.67 10.50 -3.77
N GLY A 222 -12.42 11.44 -2.85
CA GLY A 222 -13.23 12.64 -2.61
C GLY A 222 -13.88 13.32 -3.82
N PRO A 223 -13.15 13.68 -4.90
CA PRO A 223 -13.75 14.32 -6.08
C PRO A 223 -14.80 13.45 -6.78
N GLY A 224 -14.51 12.15 -6.89
CA GLY A 224 -15.41 11.22 -7.52
C GLY A 224 -16.58 10.83 -6.63
N LEU A 225 -16.41 10.80 -5.30
CA LEU A 225 -17.53 10.67 -4.37
C LEU A 225 -18.54 11.81 -4.59
N ALA A 226 -18.09 13.04 -4.83
CA ALA A 226 -18.96 14.17 -5.09
C ALA A 226 -19.83 13.94 -6.34
N LEU A 227 -19.21 13.47 -7.43
CA LEU A 227 -19.90 13.14 -8.69
C LEU A 227 -20.88 11.98 -8.57
N LYS A 228 -20.66 11.04 -7.63
CA LYS A 228 -21.52 9.87 -7.43
C LYS A 228 -22.77 10.17 -6.59
N SER A 229 -22.84 11.34 -5.94
CA SER A 229 -23.87 11.67 -4.95
C SER A 229 -25.30 11.46 -5.44
N GLU A 230 -25.61 11.83 -6.69
CA GLU A 230 -26.95 11.69 -7.26
C GLU A 230 -27.37 10.21 -7.41
N ALA A 231 -26.47 9.34 -7.89
CA ALA A 231 -26.76 7.92 -8.02
C ALA A 231 -26.80 7.20 -6.67
N ILE A 232 -26.03 7.65 -5.68
CA ILE A 232 -26.16 7.17 -4.30
C ILE A 232 -27.55 7.51 -3.75
N ASN A 233 -28.06 8.71 -4.03
CA ASN A 233 -29.44 9.07 -3.70
C ASN A 233 -30.48 8.19 -4.38
N LEU A 234 -30.26 7.86 -5.65
CA LEU A 234 -31.12 6.92 -6.34
C LEU A 234 -31.11 5.55 -5.65
N ALA A 235 -29.94 5.04 -5.25
CA ALA A 235 -29.83 3.75 -4.54
C ALA A 235 -30.61 3.72 -3.22
N ILE A 236 -30.60 4.82 -2.46
CA ILE A 236 -31.43 4.97 -1.24
C ILE A 236 -32.91 4.91 -1.61
N MET A 237 -33.33 5.74 -2.56
CA MET A 237 -34.74 5.86 -2.97
C MET A 237 -35.30 4.54 -3.52
N THR A 238 -34.48 3.75 -4.19
CA THR A 238 -34.89 2.46 -4.79
C THR A 238 -34.60 1.26 -3.90
N GLU A 239 -34.09 1.47 -2.68
CA GLU A 239 -33.72 0.40 -1.74
C GLU A 239 -32.82 -0.68 -2.39
N LEU A 240 -31.77 -0.22 -3.08
CA LEU A 240 -30.80 -1.11 -3.72
C LEU A 240 -29.48 -1.11 -2.93
N PRO A 241 -28.89 -2.30 -2.67
CA PRO A 241 -27.61 -2.38 -1.98
C PRO A 241 -26.49 -1.94 -2.91
N LEU A 242 -25.66 -1.02 -2.44
CA LEU A 242 -24.52 -0.48 -3.19
C LEU A 242 -23.35 -0.24 -2.22
N VAL A 243 -22.16 -0.73 -2.54
CA VAL A 243 -20.96 -0.40 -1.76
C VAL A 243 -20.13 0.63 -2.52
N VAL A 244 -19.88 1.78 -1.89
CA VAL A 244 -19.05 2.86 -2.43
C VAL A 244 -17.76 2.92 -1.64
N LEU A 245 -16.63 2.53 -2.27
CA LEU A 245 -15.31 2.65 -1.66
C LEU A 245 -14.79 4.06 -1.89
N ASP A 246 -14.75 4.86 -0.84
CA ASP A 246 -14.07 6.15 -0.83
C ASP A 246 -12.69 5.98 -0.19
N ILE A 247 -11.66 5.91 -1.03
CA ILE A 247 -10.27 5.87 -0.59
C ILE A 247 -9.76 7.31 -0.55
N GLN A 248 -9.87 7.92 0.63
CA GLN A 248 -9.64 9.34 0.82
C GLN A 248 -8.21 9.76 0.47
N ARG A 249 -8.09 10.97 -0.08
CA ARG A 249 -6.82 11.64 -0.37
C ARG A 249 -6.95 13.12 -0.09
N ALA A 250 -5.82 13.80 -0.01
CA ALA A 250 -5.79 15.22 0.33
C ALA A 250 -6.58 16.07 -0.67
N GLY A 251 -7.50 16.88 -0.13
CA GLY A 251 -8.38 17.81 -0.86
C GLY A 251 -7.98 19.28 -0.64
N PRO A 252 -8.88 20.25 -0.91
CA PRO A 252 -10.13 20.13 -1.67
C PRO A 252 -9.89 20.10 -3.21
N SER A 253 -10.94 19.83 -3.99
CA SER A 253 -10.87 19.71 -5.46
C SER A 253 -9.86 18.63 -5.86
N THR A 254 -8.95 18.89 -6.81
CA THR A 254 -7.87 17.94 -7.14
C THR A 254 -6.99 17.62 -5.94
N GLY A 255 -6.77 18.61 -5.06
CA GLY A 255 -5.94 18.53 -3.87
C GLY A 255 -4.52 18.02 -4.15
N MET A 256 -4.03 17.09 -3.34
CA MET A 256 -2.74 16.41 -3.53
C MET A 256 -2.97 14.89 -3.69
N PRO A 257 -3.09 14.38 -4.93
CA PRO A 257 -3.53 13.00 -5.19
C PRO A 257 -2.73 11.88 -4.53
N THR A 258 -1.48 12.15 -4.13
CA THR A 258 -0.56 11.20 -3.50
C THR A 258 -0.37 11.43 -2.00
N LYS A 259 -1.08 12.40 -1.42
CA LYS A 259 -1.04 12.68 0.01
C LYS A 259 -2.31 12.17 0.67
N THR A 260 -2.15 11.60 1.86
CA THR A 260 -3.25 11.10 2.68
C THR A 260 -3.90 12.26 3.43
N GLU A 261 -5.22 12.23 3.50
CA GLU A 261 -6.05 13.07 4.37
C GLU A 261 -7.34 12.30 4.66
N GLN A 262 -8.00 12.61 5.78
CA GLN A 262 -9.28 12.02 6.18
C GLN A 262 -10.36 13.12 6.26
N SER A 263 -10.50 13.88 5.17
CA SER A 263 -11.35 15.07 5.08
C SER A 263 -12.76 14.81 4.56
N ASP A 264 -13.05 13.60 4.07
CA ASP A 264 -14.25 13.37 3.26
C ASP A 264 -15.44 12.90 4.10
N LEU A 265 -15.28 12.72 5.41
CA LEU A 265 -16.34 12.27 6.33
C LEU A 265 -17.61 13.14 6.23
N LEU A 266 -17.48 14.47 6.21
CA LEU A 266 -18.66 15.35 6.11
C LEU A 266 -19.35 15.25 4.74
N GLN A 267 -18.58 15.02 3.68
CA GLN A 267 -19.14 14.77 2.34
C GLN A 267 -19.81 13.39 2.29
N ALA A 268 -19.23 12.37 2.91
CA ALA A 268 -19.85 11.06 3.06
C ALA A 268 -21.14 11.13 3.87
N MET A 269 -21.20 11.93 4.94
CA MET A 269 -22.41 12.09 5.76
C MET A 269 -23.50 12.96 5.10
N TYR A 270 -23.12 14.07 4.48
CA TYR A 270 -24.06 15.15 4.10
C TYR A 270 -23.93 15.65 2.66
N GLY A 271 -23.07 15.05 1.84
CA GLY A 271 -22.78 15.52 0.48
C GLY A 271 -23.91 15.32 -0.54
N ARG A 272 -25.06 14.78 -0.12
CA ARG A 272 -26.21 14.45 -0.97
C ARG A 272 -27.39 15.34 -0.64
N ASN A 273 -28.27 15.57 -1.63
CA ASN A 273 -29.47 16.38 -1.43
C ASN A 273 -30.59 15.61 -0.71
N GLY A 274 -31.41 16.33 0.06
CA GLY A 274 -32.53 15.76 0.82
C GLY A 274 -32.09 14.96 2.06
N ASP A 275 -33.05 14.31 2.71
CA ASP A 275 -32.80 13.42 3.84
C ASP A 275 -32.23 12.08 3.35
N SER A 276 -30.92 12.09 3.08
CA SER A 276 -30.18 11.01 2.41
C SER A 276 -29.16 10.35 3.36
N SER A 277 -29.68 9.51 4.25
CA SER A 277 -28.87 8.77 5.21
C SER A 277 -28.22 7.55 4.55
N VAL A 278 -26.94 7.36 4.83
CA VAL A 278 -26.16 6.20 4.39
C VAL A 278 -25.40 5.62 5.57
N ILE A 279 -25.11 4.34 5.51
CA ILE A 279 -24.23 3.68 6.47
C ILE A 279 -22.79 3.99 6.08
N ILE A 280 -21.93 4.30 7.06
CA ILE A 280 -20.51 4.54 6.85
C ILE A 280 -19.71 3.57 7.71
N VAL A 281 -18.74 2.90 7.10
CA VAL A 281 -17.78 2.04 7.78
C VAL A 281 -16.36 2.48 7.45
N ALA A 282 -15.44 2.42 8.41
CA ALA A 282 -14.06 2.85 8.21
C ALA A 282 -13.09 1.87 8.89
N PRO A 283 -12.12 1.27 8.18
CA PRO A 283 -11.07 0.46 8.79
C PRO A 283 -10.01 1.34 9.47
N ALA A 284 -9.31 0.80 10.47
CA ALA A 284 -8.19 1.48 11.14
C ALA A 284 -6.81 0.91 10.75
N THR A 285 -6.75 -0.28 10.14
CA THR A 285 -5.47 -0.92 9.74
C THR A 285 -5.57 -1.61 8.38
N PRO A 286 -4.44 -1.87 7.68
CA PRO A 286 -4.46 -2.58 6.40
C PRO A 286 -5.10 -3.96 6.47
N GLY A 287 -4.93 -4.69 7.59
CA GLY A 287 -5.57 -5.99 7.80
C GLY A 287 -7.08 -5.89 8.02
N GLU A 288 -7.52 -4.89 8.80
CA GLU A 288 -8.93 -4.64 9.10
C GLU A 288 -9.73 -4.20 7.87
N CYS A 289 -9.08 -3.65 6.84
CA CYS A 289 -9.72 -3.39 5.54
C CYS A 289 -10.43 -4.63 4.96
N PHE A 290 -9.91 -5.83 5.21
CA PHE A 290 -10.57 -7.08 4.80
C PHE A 290 -11.90 -7.28 5.52
N GLU A 291 -11.90 -7.15 6.84
CA GLU A 291 -13.08 -7.37 7.68
C GLU A 291 -14.13 -6.28 7.45
N MET A 292 -13.72 -5.02 7.33
CA MET A 292 -14.62 -3.91 7.09
C MET A 292 -15.22 -3.91 5.68
N ALA A 293 -14.54 -4.50 4.70
CA ALA A 293 -15.14 -4.75 3.39
C ALA A 293 -16.25 -5.82 3.46
N ILE A 294 -16.06 -6.88 4.25
CA ILE A 294 -17.10 -7.88 4.54
C ILE A 294 -18.29 -7.22 5.25
N GLU A 295 -18.00 -6.40 6.25
CA GLU A 295 -19.02 -5.67 7.01
C GLU A 295 -19.80 -4.68 6.11
N ALA A 296 -19.11 -3.97 5.22
CA ALA A 296 -19.77 -3.07 4.26
C ALA A 296 -20.79 -3.81 3.40
N VAL A 297 -20.41 -4.98 2.87
CA VAL A 297 -21.30 -5.83 2.06
C VAL A 297 -22.45 -6.37 2.90
N ARG A 298 -22.16 -6.86 4.11
CA ARG A 298 -23.18 -7.39 5.03
C ARG A 298 -24.24 -6.33 5.34
N LEU A 299 -23.81 -5.11 5.65
CA LEU A 299 -24.71 -4.00 5.96
C LEU A 299 -25.51 -3.55 4.71
N ALA A 300 -24.87 -3.49 3.54
CA ALA A 300 -25.55 -3.12 2.30
C ALA A 300 -26.70 -4.10 1.99
N LEU A 301 -26.42 -5.41 2.08
CA LEU A 301 -27.41 -6.46 1.81
C LEU A 301 -28.48 -6.57 2.91
N ALA A 302 -28.11 -6.41 4.18
CA ALA A 302 -29.05 -6.53 5.29
C ALA A 302 -30.07 -5.38 5.34
N TYR A 303 -29.65 -4.18 4.96
CA TYR A 303 -30.49 -2.97 5.01
C TYR A 303 -30.94 -2.47 3.64
N MET A 304 -30.56 -3.17 2.56
CA MET A 304 -30.91 -2.82 1.18
C MET A 304 -30.67 -1.34 0.86
N THR A 305 -29.51 -0.83 1.28
CA THR A 305 -29.18 0.60 1.24
C THR A 305 -27.71 0.79 0.89
N PRO A 306 -27.29 1.95 0.33
CA PRO A 306 -25.87 2.20 0.10
C PRO A 306 -25.04 2.28 1.38
N VAL A 307 -23.85 1.70 1.32
CA VAL A 307 -22.81 1.77 2.34
C VAL A 307 -21.58 2.46 1.76
N ILE A 308 -21.09 3.49 2.45
CA ILE A 308 -19.80 4.12 2.15
C ILE A 308 -18.73 3.42 2.99
N TYR A 309 -17.78 2.78 2.31
CA TYR A 309 -16.55 2.27 2.91
C TYR A 309 -15.49 3.36 2.81
N LEU A 310 -15.14 3.94 3.94
CA LEU A 310 -14.32 5.14 4.05
C LEU A 310 -12.90 4.75 4.51
N SER A 311 -11.99 4.56 3.57
CA SER A 311 -10.56 4.28 3.80
C SER A 311 -9.73 5.51 3.45
N ASP A 312 -8.41 5.38 3.39
CA ASP A 312 -7.51 6.50 3.09
C ASP A 312 -6.24 6.04 2.35
N GLY A 313 -5.53 7.00 1.76
CA GLY A 313 -4.30 6.75 1.02
C GLY A 313 -3.15 6.15 1.83
N TYR A 314 -3.15 6.29 3.17
CA TYR A 314 -2.14 5.66 4.01
C TYR A 314 -2.46 4.18 4.19
N LEU A 315 -3.70 3.80 4.49
CA LEU A 315 -4.10 2.39 4.56
C LEU A 315 -4.01 1.69 3.20
N ALA A 316 -4.43 2.36 2.13
CA ALA A 316 -4.41 1.85 0.77
C ALA A 316 -3.01 1.39 0.32
N ASN A 317 -2.00 2.22 0.57
CA ASN A 317 -0.60 1.98 0.18
C ASN A 317 0.24 1.34 1.30
N GLY A 318 -0.16 1.58 2.55
CA GLY A 318 0.44 1.03 3.74
C GLY A 318 0.23 -0.47 3.78
N SER A 319 1.11 -1.14 4.52
CA SER A 319 1.09 -2.58 4.56
C SER A 319 1.54 -3.12 5.90
N SER A 320 0.99 -4.25 6.27
CA SER A 320 1.28 -4.89 7.54
C SER A 320 1.39 -6.41 7.36
N PRO A 321 2.14 -7.10 8.25
CA PRO A 321 1.96 -8.54 8.39
C PRO A 321 0.51 -8.79 8.84
N TRP A 322 -0.18 -9.66 8.12
CA TRP A 322 -1.57 -9.99 8.35
C TRP A 322 -1.72 -11.49 8.51
N LEU A 323 -2.29 -11.90 9.64
CA LEU A 323 -2.65 -13.28 9.91
C LEU A 323 -3.81 -13.66 9.00
N ILE A 324 -3.60 -14.64 8.12
CA ILE A 324 -4.63 -15.04 7.16
C ILE A 324 -5.81 -15.64 7.94
N PRO A 325 -7.01 -15.03 7.88
CA PRO A 325 -8.16 -15.52 8.61
C PRO A 325 -8.75 -16.74 7.90
N SER A 326 -9.42 -17.60 8.67
CA SER A 326 -10.25 -18.64 8.10
C SER A 326 -11.61 -18.05 7.72
N ILE A 327 -12.07 -18.30 6.49
CA ILE A 327 -13.40 -17.86 6.04
C ILE A 327 -14.53 -18.44 6.92
N SER A 328 -14.32 -19.63 7.47
CA SER A 328 -15.27 -20.27 8.40
C SER A 328 -15.52 -19.48 9.69
N ASN A 329 -14.66 -18.50 10.01
CA ASN A 329 -14.80 -17.68 11.20
C ASN A 329 -15.78 -16.53 11.00
N PHE A 330 -16.20 -16.27 9.76
CA PHE A 330 -17.18 -15.23 9.45
C PHE A 330 -18.58 -15.84 9.30
N PRO A 331 -19.62 -15.21 9.87
CA PRO A 331 -20.99 -15.69 9.70
C PRO A 331 -21.41 -15.57 8.23
N PRO A 332 -22.27 -16.48 7.72
CA PRO A 332 -22.92 -16.31 6.43
C PRO A 332 -23.67 -14.98 6.35
N ILE A 333 -23.67 -14.36 5.16
CA ILE A 333 -24.39 -13.11 4.92
C ILE A 333 -25.71 -13.45 4.23
N SER A 334 -26.83 -13.07 4.85
CA SER A 334 -28.13 -13.19 4.20
C SER A 334 -28.22 -12.19 3.04
N ASN A 335 -28.68 -12.68 1.87
CA ASN A 335 -29.06 -11.82 0.75
C ASN A 335 -30.59 -11.89 0.57
N HIS A 336 -31.25 -10.74 0.46
CA HIS A 336 -32.70 -10.64 0.25
C HIS A 336 -33.09 -10.59 -1.24
N TYR A 337 -32.11 -10.72 -2.14
CA TYR A 337 -32.33 -10.73 -3.60
C TYR A 337 -33.24 -11.87 -4.08
N GLN A 338 -33.38 -12.94 -3.29
CA GLN A 338 -34.19 -14.11 -3.65
C GLN A 338 -35.65 -14.04 -3.15
N GLU A 339 -36.04 -12.99 -2.43
CA GLU A 339 -37.38 -12.88 -1.83
C GLU A 339 -38.38 -12.02 -2.63
N VAL A 340 -37.97 -11.47 -3.79
CA VAL A 340 -38.79 -10.64 -4.69
C VAL A 340 -39.01 -11.32 -6.04
#